data_AF-A0A8J3IAZ8-F1
#
_entry.id   AF-A0A8J3IAZ8-F1
#
_cell.length_a   1.000
_cell.length_b   1.000
_cell.length_c   1.000
_cell.angle_alpha   90.00
_cell.angle_beta   90.00
_cell.angle_gamma   90.00
#
_symmetry.space_group_name_H-M   'P 1'
#
loop_
_entity.id
_entity.type
_entity.pdbx_description
1 polymer ?
#
loop_
_entity_poly.entity_id
_entity_poly.type
_entity_poly.pdbx_seq_one_letter_code
_entity_poly.pdbx_strand_id
1 'polypeptide(L)'
;MNTKRQHTASFKAQVVQELLKEEKTIAQIAAEYEVHPTQLRRWKAIVVEGMAGLFEEKDGKAAMRAEYEERLNDLYGEIGRLTTQRNWLKKNLAFHVSRDERLRLIERESEELSVRVQADVLSVNRSTIYSQPQPPSREEVRLKHRIDEIYTQCPFYGSRKITEQLRLDGWLVNRKAVQRHMCEMVIEGISPGPNLWKRTRKEEIFPYLLRHTTSQYPNHMWGWILPTFA
;
A
#
# COMPACT_ATOMS: atom_id res chain seq x y z
N MET A 1 29.25 1.42 32.47
CA MET A 1 29.57 1.99 31.16
C MET A 1 30.30 3.30 31.38
N ASN A 2 31.60 3.36 31.06
CA ASN A 2 32.43 4.54 31.35
C ASN A 2 32.23 5.59 30.25
N THR A 3 31.42 6.62 30.53
CA THR A 3 31.14 7.71 29.60
C THR A 3 32.36 8.63 29.52
N LYS A 4 33.06 8.61 28.38
CA LYS A 4 34.17 9.55 28.14
C LYS A 4 33.61 10.97 28.16
N ARG A 5 34.16 11.86 29.02
CA ARG A 5 33.85 13.30 29.00
C ARG A 5 34.09 13.84 27.58
N GLN A 6 33.04 14.35 26.94
CA GLN A 6 33.15 14.97 25.62
C GLN A 6 33.34 16.47 25.78
N HIS A 7 34.47 16.99 25.30
CA HIS A 7 34.76 18.42 25.29
C HIS A 7 34.27 19.07 24.00
N THR A 8 33.66 20.26 24.09
CA THR A 8 33.18 21.04 22.94
C THR A 8 34.34 21.51 22.05
N ALA A 9 34.09 21.74 20.76
CA ALA A 9 35.13 22.18 19.82
C ALA A 9 35.74 23.54 20.21
N SER A 10 34.91 24.46 20.69
CA SER A 10 35.34 25.77 21.20
C SER A 10 36.26 25.63 22.43
N PHE A 11 35.91 24.76 23.38
CA PHE A 11 36.74 24.49 24.55
C PHE A 11 38.11 23.90 24.18
N LYS A 12 38.14 22.95 23.24
CA LYS A 12 39.41 22.39 22.74
C LYS A 12 40.28 23.46 22.08
N ALA A 13 39.68 24.38 21.31
CA ALA A 13 40.41 25.46 20.66
C ALA A 13 41.00 26.45 21.68
N GLN A 14 40.25 26.81 22.71
CA GLN A 14 40.71 27.69 23.80
C GLN A 14 41.89 27.06 24.56
N VAL A 15 41.77 25.79 24.94
CA VAL A 15 42.84 25.08 25.66
C VAL A 15 44.10 24.92 24.79
N VAL A 16 43.95 24.65 23.49
CA VAL A 16 45.09 24.58 22.57
C VAL A 16 45.73 25.95 22.35
N GLN A 17 44.96 27.04 22.31
CA GLN A 17 45.50 28.39 22.21
C GLN A 17 46.41 28.72 23.41
N GLU A 18 46.00 28.35 24.64
CA GLU A 18 46.85 28.52 25.82
C GLU A 18 48.11 27.61 25.79
N LEU A 19 47.99 26.39 25.28
CA LEU A 19 49.12 25.48 25.06
C LEU A 19 50.15 25.99 24.02
N LEU A 20 49.72 26.84 23.08
CA LEU A 20 50.58 27.44 22.07
C LEU A 20 51.25 28.74 22.55
N LYS A 21 50.70 29.40 23.57
CA LYS A 21 51.33 30.57 24.22
C LYS A 21 52.52 30.20 25.11
N GLU A 22 52.63 28.94 25.52
CA GLU A 22 53.72 28.38 26.34
C GLU A 22 53.95 29.08 27.71
N GLU A 23 53.00 29.90 28.17
CA GLU A 23 53.06 30.62 29.45
C GLU A 23 52.89 29.70 30.68
N LYS A 24 52.22 28.56 30.51
CA LYS A 24 51.98 27.55 31.55
C LYS A 24 52.45 26.18 31.06
N THR A 25 52.99 25.37 31.97
CA THR A 25 53.40 23.99 31.63
C THR A 25 52.18 23.10 31.34
N ILE A 26 52.35 22.05 30.53
CA ILE A 26 51.27 21.10 30.19
C ILE A 26 50.63 20.50 31.45
N ALA A 27 51.41 20.31 32.51
CA ALA A 27 50.93 19.81 33.80
C ALA A 27 50.04 20.82 34.55
N GLN A 28 50.36 22.11 34.48
CA GLN A 28 49.55 23.18 35.07
C GLN A 28 48.21 23.36 34.32
N ILE A 29 48.25 23.34 32.98
CA ILE A 29 47.04 23.42 32.13
C ILE A 29 46.16 22.16 32.34
N ALA A 30 46.77 20.99 32.48
CA ALA A 30 46.05 19.75 32.79
C ALA A 30 45.31 19.82 34.14
N ALA A 31 45.91 20.47 35.14
CA ALA A 31 45.31 20.67 36.45
C ALA A 31 44.19 21.72 36.42
N GLU A 32 44.37 22.82 35.69
CA GLU A 32 43.40 23.93 35.62
C GLU A 32 42.13 23.57 34.83
N TYR A 33 42.28 22.81 33.74
CA TYR A 33 41.17 22.41 32.88
C TYR A 33 40.65 20.98 33.12
N GLU A 34 41.20 20.27 34.10
CA GLU A 34 40.90 18.86 34.41
C GLU A 34 41.01 17.91 33.19
N VAL A 35 41.98 18.15 32.31
CA VAL A 35 42.21 17.33 31.11
C VAL A 35 43.52 16.58 31.23
N HIS A 36 43.51 15.27 30.93
CA HIS A 36 44.72 14.45 30.98
C HIS A 36 45.81 14.96 30.01
N PRO A 37 47.09 15.05 30.42
CA PRO A 37 48.20 15.59 29.61
C PRO A 37 48.34 14.97 28.20
N THR A 38 48.05 13.68 28.06
CA THR A 38 48.07 12.98 26.75
C THR A 38 47.00 13.51 25.78
N GLN A 39 45.83 13.92 26.27
CA GLN A 39 44.79 14.50 25.43
C GLN A 39 45.20 15.90 24.96
N LEU A 40 45.84 16.69 25.83
CA LEU A 40 46.38 18.00 25.49
C LEU A 40 47.44 17.91 24.39
N ARG A 41 48.37 16.96 24.49
CA ARG A 41 49.38 16.69 23.44
C ARG A 41 48.73 16.27 22.12
N ARG A 42 47.70 15.42 22.17
CA ARG A 42 46.94 15.00 20.98
C ARG A 42 46.19 16.18 20.35
N TRP A 43 45.57 17.06 21.14
CA TRP A 43 44.89 18.24 20.61
C TRP A 43 45.88 19.24 20.01
N LYS A 44 47.04 19.47 20.65
CA LYS A 44 48.13 20.29 20.08
C LYS A 44 48.60 19.72 18.74
N ALA A 45 48.82 18.41 18.64
CA ALA A 45 49.21 17.75 17.38
C ALA A 45 48.15 17.92 16.28
N ILE A 46 46.87 17.64 16.57
CA ILE A 46 45.76 17.80 15.61
C ILE A 46 45.68 19.23 15.08
N VAL A 47 45.83 20.22 15.96
CA VAL A 47 45.77 21.62 15.56
C VAL A 47 46.99 22.00 14.75
N VAL A 48 48.21 21.66 15.18
CA VAL A 48 49.45 22.01 14.46
C VAL A 48 49.48 21.37 13.06
N GLU A 49 49.10 20.10 12.92
CA GLU A 49 49.00 19.41 11.63
C GLU A 49 47.87 19.98 10.76
N GLY A 50 46.71 20.29 11.36
CA GLY A 50 45.55 20.86 10.66
C GLY A 50 45.62 22.36 10.40
N MET A 51 46.56 23.08 11.03
CA MET A 51 46.65 24.55 11.01
C MET A 51 46.93 25.05 9.61
N ALA A 52 47.85 24.40 8.90
CA ALA A 52 48.17 24.70 7.50
C ALA A 52 46.92 24.60 6.61
N GLY A 53 46.12 23.55 6.77
CA GLY A 53 44.88 23.33 6.01
C GLY A 53 43.70 24.22 6.40
N LEU A 54 43.82 25.05 7.44
CA LEU A 54 42.86 26.12 7.76
C LEU A 54 43.17 27.42 7.02
N PHE A 55 44.42 27.60 6.60
CA PHE A 55 44.90 28.75 5.83
C PHE A 55 44.94 28.47 4.32
N GLU A 56 44.90 27.20 3.88
CA GLU A 56 44.55 26.86 2.50
C GLU A 56 43.11 27.32 2.19
N GLU A 57 42.94 28.13 1.14
CA GLU A 57 41.68 28.79 0.78
C GLU A 57 40.49 27.82 0.81
N LYS A 58 39.43 28.23 1.52
CA LYS A 58 38.15 27.49 1.62
C LYS A 58 37.46 27.30 0.27
N ASP A 59 37.90 28.00 -0.77
CA ASP A 59 37.28 28.05 -2.09
C ASP A 59 37.35 26.70 -2.82
N GLY A 60 38.44 25.94 -2.67
CA GLY A 60 38.53 24.59 -3.25
C GLY A 60 37.58 23.58 -2.60
N LYS A 61 37.34 23.69 -1.28
CA LYS A 61 36.37 22.86 -0.55
C LYS A 61 34.93 23.30 -0.80
N ALA A 62 34.70 24.60 -1.01
CA ALA A 62 33.39 25.14 -1.37
C ALA A 62 32.99 24.73 -2.81
N ALA A 63 33.91 24.81 -3.77
CA ALA A 63 33.69 24.36 -5.14
C ALA A 63 33.39 22.85 -5.21
N MET A 64 34.18 22.01 -4.53
CA MET A 64 33.93 20.56 -4.46
C MET A 64 32.57 20.23 -3.82
N ARG A 65 32.12 21.02 -2.84
CA ARG A 65 30.78 20.86 -2.24
C ARG A 65 29.67 21.29 -3.20
N ALA A 66 29.86 22.38 -3.92
CA ALA A 66 28.90 22.86 -4.92
C ALA A 66 28.73 21.84 -6.06
N GLU A 67 29.83 21.31 -6.61
CA GLU A 67 29.80 20.24 -7.61
C GLU A 67 29.12 18.97 -7.08
N TYR A 68 29.35 18.63 -5.81
CA TYR A 68 28.68 17.49 -5.16
C TYR A 68 27.18 17.73 -4.98
N GLU A 69 26.78 18.92 -4.58
CA GLU A 69 25.37 19.32 -4.43
C GLU A 69 24.65 19.34 -5.80
N GLU A 70 25.31 19.82 -6.85
CA GLU A 70 24.80 19.76 -8.22
C GLU A 70 24.58 18.31 -8.67
N ARG A 71 25.58 17.44 -8.48
CA ARG A 71 25.47 16.02 -8.80
C ARG A 71 24.37 15.32 -8.00
N LEU A 72 24.18 15.69 -6.74
CA LEU A 72 23.07 15.20 -5.93
C LEU A 72 21.72 15.64 -6.51
N ASN A 73 21.58 16.91 -6.86
CA ASN A 73 20.35 17.43 -7.45
C ASN A 73 20.00 16.71 -8.76
N ASP A 74 20.99 16.48 -9.62
CA ASP A 74 20.80 15.73 -10.87
C ASP A 74 20.33 14.30 -10.62
N LEU A 75 20.97 13.59 -9.69
CA LEU A 75 20.58 12.22 -9.34
C LEU A 75 19.18 12.16 -8.72
N TYR A 76 18.84 13.08 -7.83
CA TYR A 76 17.48 13.16 -7.26
C TYR A 76 16.44 13.50 -8.31
N GLY A 77 16.76 14.39 -9.25
CA GLY A 77 15.93 14.70 -10.41
C GLY A 77 15.66 13.47 -11.26
N GLU A 78 16.72 12.69 -11.55
CA GLU A 78 16.62 11.46 -12.33
C GLU A 78 15.76 10.39 -11.62
N ILE A 79 15.97 10.20 -10.31
CA ILE A 79 15.15 9.28 -9.49
C ILE A 79 13.67 9.71 -9.53
N GLY A 80 13.39 11.01 -9.43
CA GLY A 80 12.03 11.56 -9.50
C GLY A 80 11.37 11.29 -10.87
N ARG A 81 12.12 11.53 -11.95
CA ARG A 81 11.68 11.26 -13.33
C ARG A 81 11.36 9.77 -13.54
N LEU A 82 12.29 8.89 -13.19
CA LEU A 82 12.14 7.43 -13.32
C LEU A 82 11.00 6.91 -12.46
N THR A 83 10.84 7.42 -11.23
CA THR A 83 9.75 7.05 -10.33
C THR A 83 8.38 7.41 -10.94
N THR A 84 8.28 8.59 -11.54
CA THR A 84 7.05 9.06 -12.19
C THR A 84 6.72 8.23 -13.42
N GLN A 85 7.70 7.99 -14.29
CA GLN A 85 7.55 7.14 -15.49
C GLN A 85 7.14 5.71 -15.12
N ARG A 86 7.83 5.09 -14.16
CA ARG A 86 7.49 3.76 -13.66
C ARG A 86 6.06 3.73 -13.11
N ASN A 87 5.68 4.69 -12.26
CA ASN A 87 4.34 4.72 -11.68
C ASN A 87 3.25 4.91 -12.76
N TRP A 88 3.52 5.71 -13.78
CA TRP A 88 2.62 5.86 -14.93
C TRP A 88 2.47 4.55 -15.71
N LEU A 89 3.58 3.86 -16.02
CA LEU A 89 3.56 2.55 -16.69
C LEU A 89 2.80 1.50 -15.86
N LYS A 90 3.05 1.43 -14.55
CA LYS A 90 2.33 0.51 -13.63
C LYS A 90 0.81 0.73 -13.71
N LYS A 91 0.37 1.99 -13.68
CA LYS A 91 -1.06 2.36 -13.78
C LYS A 91 -1.65 2.02 -15.14
N ASN A 92 -0.95 2.37 -16.21
CA ASN A 92 -1.38 2.12 -17.58
C ASN A 92 -1.54 0.61 -17.83
N LEU A 93 -0.53 -0.18 -17.42
CA LEU A 93 -0.56 -1.64 -17.50
C LEU A 93 -1.73 -2.24 -16.70
N ALA A 94 -1.96 -1.78 -15.47
CA ALA A 94 -3.05 -2.28 -14.64
C ALA A 94 -4.45 -1.92 -15.18
N PHE A 95 -4.57 -0.82 -15.93
CA PHE A 95 -5.82 -0.37 -16.50
C PHE A 95 -6.17 -1.10 -17.81
N HIS A 96 -5.17 -1.32 -18.68
CA HIS A 96 -5.41 -1.89 -20.01
C HIS A 96 -5.20 -3.41 -20.10
N VAL A 97 -4.37 -4.00 -19.24
CA VAL A 97 -4.00 -5.41 -19.32
C VAL A 97 -4.64 -6.21 -18.18
N SER A 98 -5.30 -7.30 -18.55
CA SER A 98 -5.96 -8.16 -17.57
C SER A 98 -4.95 -8.76 -16.58
N ARG A 99 -5.42 -9.15 -15.39
CA ARG A 99 -4.56 -9.76 -14.37
C ARG A 99 -3.86 -11.02 -14.89
N ASP A 100 -4.57 -11.85 -15.66
CA ASP A 100 -4.05 -13.13 -16.14
C ASP A 100 -2.98 -12.95 -17.20
N GLU A 101 -3.11 -11.95 -18.07
CA GLU A 101 -2.07 -11.57 -19.02
C GLU A 101 -0.84 -11.02 -18.31
N ARG A 102 -1.02 -10.18 -17.27
CA ARG A 102 0.10 -9.68 -16.45
C ARG A 102 0.84 -10.80 -15.71
N LEU A 103 0.14 -11.86 -15.30
CA LEU A 103 0.77 -13.05 -14.70
C LEU A 103 1.65 -13.82 -15.69
N ARG A 104 1.29 -13.83 -16.98
CA ARG A 104 2.07 -14.52 -18.04
C ARG A 104 3.39 -13.81 -18.36
N LEU A 105 3.50 -12.51 -18.05
CA LEU A 105 4.73 -11.73 -18.23
C LEU A 105 5.79 -12.01 -17.15
N ILE A 106 5.50 -12.85 -16.15
CA ILE A 106 6.43 -13.12 -15.05
C ILE A 106 7.46 -14.15 -15.49
N GLU A 107 8.73 -13.75 -15.44
CA GLU A 107 9.89 -14.57 -15.77
C GLU A 107 10.49 -15.15 -14.49
N ARG A 108 10.33 -16.47 -14.29
CA ARG A 108 10.80 -17.14 -13.07
C ARG A 108 12.32 -17.30 -13.01
N GLU A 109 12.99 -17.33 -14.16
CA GLU A 109 14.42 -17.61 -14.31
C GLU A 109 15.23 -16.38 -14.74
N SER A 110 14.70 -15.18 -14.55
CA SER A 110 15.41 -13.94 -14.89
C SER A 110 16.56 -13.63 -13.90
N GLU A 111 17.76 -13.37 -14.42
CA GLU A 111 18.93 -12.94 -13.62
C GLU A 111 18.88 -11.45 -13.24
N GLU A 112 18.12 -10.64 -13.97
CA GLU A 112 18.11 -9.17 -13.81
C GLU A 112 17.19 -8.69 -12.67
N LEU A 113 16.00 -9.28 -12.55
CA LEU A 113 14.98 -8.84 -11.59
C LEU A 113 14.37 -10.02 -10.84
N SER A 114 14.40 -9.95 -9.51
CA SER A 114 13.70 -10.93 -8.68
C SER A 114 12.19 -10.93 -8.96
N VAL A 115 11.55 -12.10 -8.84
CA VAL A 115 10.10 -12.29 -8.98
C VAL A 115 9.30 -11.33 -8.09
N ARG A 116 9.85 -10.91 -6.95
CA ARG A 116 9.21 -9.93 -6.05
C ARG A 116 9.11 -8.54 -6.70
N VAL A 117 10.18 -8.09 -7.34
CA VAL A 117 10.22 -6.79 -8.03
C VAL A 117 9.35 -6.85 -9.27
N GLN A 118 9.40 -7.94 -10.05
CA GLN A 118 8.52 -8.16 -11.19
C GLN A 118 7.04 -8.10 -10.78
N ALA A 119 6.66 -8.77 -9.69
CA ALA A 119 5.29 -8.74 -9.16
C ALA A 119 4.84 -7.32 -8.80
N ASP A 120 5.73 -6.54 -8.16
CA ASP A 120 5.42 -5.14 -7.84
C ASP A 120 5.25 -4.30 -9.11
N VAL A 121 6.16 -4.40 -10.08
CA VAL A 121 6.10 -3.64 -11.34
C VAL A 121 4.87 -4.01 -12.17
N LEU A 122 4.52 -5.30 -12.24
CA LEU A 122 3.32 -5.75 -12.94
C LEU A 122 2.03 -5.48 -12.15
N SER A 123 2.13 -4.95 -10.92
CA SER A 123 1.01 -4.68 -10.02
C SER A 123 0.15 -5.94 -9.76
N VAL A 124 0.82 -7.08 -9.51
CA VAL A 124 0.20 -8.38 -9.22
C VAL A 124 0.57 -8.83 -7.81
N ASN A 125 -0.40 -9.37 -7.06
CA ASN A 125 -0.11 -9.93 -5.74
C ASN A 125 0.74 -11.20 -5.87
N ARG A 126 1.89 -11.22 -5.17
CA ARG A 126 2.85 -12.32 -5.14
C ARG A 126 2.22 -13.67 -4.82
N SER A 127 1.24 -13.75 -3.92
CA SER A 127 0.60 -15.03 -3.57
C SER A 127 -0.04 -15.71 -4.78
N THR A 128 -0.54 -14.92 -5.73
CA THR A 128 -1.15 -15.42 -6.96
C THR A 128 -0.16 -16.19 -7.84
N ILE A 129 1.10 -15.76 -7.88
CA ILE A 129 2.13 -16.31 -8.78
C ILE A 129 2.38 -17.80 -8.52
N TYR A 130 2.24 -18.19 -7.25
CA TYR A 130 2.45 -19.55 -6.78
C TYR A 130 1.14 -20.32 -6.61
N SER A 131 0.00 -19.62 -6.66
CA SER A 131 -1.31 -20.25 -6.55
C SER A 131 -1.59 -21.03 -7.82
N GLN A 132 -1.70 -22.35 -7.70
CA GLN A 132 -2.23 -23.17 -8.78
C GLN A 132 -3.76 -23.15 -8.73
N PRO A 133 -4.46 -23.00 -9.87
CA PRO A 133 -5.90 -23.16 -9.91
C PRO A 133 -6.24 -24.60 -9.51
N GLN A 134 -6.81 -24.78 -8.32
CA GLN A 134 -7.23 -26.09 -7.86
C GLN A 134 -8.51 -26.47 -8.63
N PRO A 135 -8.57 -27.67 -9.22
CA PRO A 135 -9.81 -28.15 -9.84
C PRO A 135 -10.90 -28.24 -8.76
N PRO A 136 -12.19 -28.10 -9.15
CA PRO A 136 -13.29 -28.18 -8.20
C PRO A 136 -13.24 -29.53 -7.46
N SER A 137 -13.48 -29.50 -6.15
CA SER A 137 -13.49 -30.71 -5.33
C SER A 137 -14.51 -31.70 -5.87
N ARG A 138 -14.20 -33.01 -5.85
CA ARG A 138 -15.14 -34.07 -6.29
C ARG A 138 -16.49 -33.97 -5.57
N GLU A 139 -16.48 -33.57 -4.30
CA GLU A 139 -17.69 -33.38 -3.51
C GLU A 139 -18.51 -32.17 -3.99
N GLU A 140 -17.84 -31.09 -4.39
CA GLU A 140 -18.49 -29.91 -4.95
C GLU A 140 -19.15 -30.22 -6.30
N VAL A 141 -18.46 -30.99 -7.15
CA VAL A 141 -19.00 -31.45 -8.42
C VAL A 141 -20.24 -32.33 -8.21
N ARG A 142 -20.18 -33.28 -7.26
CA ARG A 142 -21.35 -34.10 -6.88
C ARG A 142 -22.51 -33.26 -6.37
N LEU A 143 -22.23 -32.25 -5.55
CA LEU A 143 -23.25 -31.32 -5.05
C LEU A 143 -23.90 -30.54 -6.20
N LYS A 144 -23.11 -30.06 -7.17
CA LYS A 144 -23.61 -29.36 -8.37
C LYS A 144 -24.51 -30.26 -9.21
N HIS A 145 -24.09 -31.50 -9.48
CA HIS A 145 -24.93 -32.47 -10.18
C HIS A 145 -26.24 -32.75 -9.44
N ARG A 146 -26.19 -32.89 -8.11
CA ARG A 146 -27.41 -33.14 -7.33
C ARG A 146 -28.36 -31.93 -7.35
N ILE A 147 -27.84 -30.71 -7.29
CA ILE A 147 -28.64 -29.49 -7.44
C ILE A 147 -29.30 -29.46 -8.83
N ASP A 148 -28.57 -29.79 -9.88
CA ASP A 148 -29.07 -29.83 -11.26
C ASP A 148 -30.18 -30.88 -11.45
N GLU A 149 -30.01 -32.08 -10.87
CA GLU A 149 -31.06 -33.12 -10.84
C GLU A 149 -32.34 -32.63 -10.15
N ILE A 150 -32.22 -32.03 -8.96
CA ILE A 150 -33.36 -31.50 -8.21
C ILE A 150 -34.05 -30.38 -8.99
N TYR A 151 -33.26 -29.51 -9.63
CA TYR A 151 -33.78 -28.40 -10.42
C TYR A 151 -34.50 -28.88 -11.68
N THR A 152 -33.96 -29.90 -12.37
CA THR A 152 -34.57 -30.52 -13.55
C THR A 152 -35.93 -31.14 -13.21
N GLN A 153 -36.06 -31.75 -12.03
CA GLN A 153 -37.32 -32.31 -11.55
C GLN A 153 -38.29 -31.22 -11.08
N CYS A 154 -37.78 -30.19 -10.40
CA CYS A 154 -38.57 -29.13 -9.78
C CYS A 154 -38.04 -27.73 -10.12
N PRO A 155 -38.28 -27.19 -11.34
CA PRO A 155 -37.72 -25.91 -11.79
C PRO A 155 -38.18 -24.69 -10.96
N PHE A 156 -39.27 -24.83 -10.21
CA PHE A 156 -39.81 -23.79 -9.32
C PHE A 156 -39.13 -23.76 -7.94
N TYR A 157 -38.22 -24.69 -7.65
CA TYR A 157 -37.48 -24.69 -6.40
C TYR A 157 -36.34 -23.68 -6.44
N GLY A 158 -36.43 -22.67 -5.56
CA GLY A 158 -35.30 -21.78 -5.25
C GLY A 158 -34.33 -22.38 -4.23
N SER A 159 -33.23 -21.66 -3.97
CA SER A 159 -32.16 -22.08 -3.04
C SER A 159 -32.64 -22.59 -1.68
N ARG A 160 -33.72 -22.04 -1.11
CA ARG A 160 -34.31 -22.52 0.16
C ARG A 160 -34.81 -23.96 0.06
N LYS A 161 -35.63 -24.25 -0.94
CA LYS A 161 -36.25 -25.56 -1.14
C LYS A 161 -35.25 -26.61 -1.57
N ILE A 162 -34.31 -26.24 -2.45
CA ILE A 162 -33.20 -27.13 -2.83
C ILE A 162 -32.35 -27.47 -1.60
N THR A 163 -32.08 -26.52 -0.69
CA THR A 163 -31.32 -26.80 0.54
C THR A 163 -32.06 -27.78 1.46
N GLU A 164 -33.39 -27.64 1.60
CA GLU A 164 -34.20 -28.59 2.37
C GLU A 164 -34.13 -29.99 1.76
N GLN A 165 -34.27 -30.11 0.43
CA GLN A 165 -34.19 -31.39 -0.27
C GLN A 165 -32.81 -32.03 -0.12
N LEU A 166 -31.73 -31.27 -0.28
CA LEU A 166 -30.37 -31.76 -0.09
C LEU A 166 -30.13 -32.27 1.34
N ARG A 167 -30.71 -31.62 2.35
CA ARG A 167 -30.62 -32.09 3.74
C ARG A 167 -31.38 -33.38 3.98
N LEU A 168 -32.53 -33.56 3.32
CA LEU A 168 -33.27 -34.83 3.33
C LEU A 168 -32.45 -35.95 2.67
N ASP A 169 -31.72 -35.62 1.61
CA ASP A 169 -30.80 -36.53 0.92
C ASP A 169 -29.49 -36.80 1.72
N GLY A 170 -29.36 -36.27 2.94
CA GLY A 170 -28.22 -36.49 3.84
C GLY A 170 -27.06 -35.50 3.72
N TRP A 171 -27.20 -34.43 2.92
CA TRP A 171 -26.16 -33.42 2.74
C TRP A 171 -26.22 -32.32 3.82
N LEU A 172 -25.11 -32.10 4.52
CA LEU A 172 -24.96 -31.01 5.49
C LEU A 172 -24.48 -29.72 4.79
N VAL A 173 -25.38 -29.08 4.03
CA VAL A 173 -25.06 -27.86 3.26
C VAL A 173 -25.75 -26.60 3.79
N ASN A 174 -25.04 -25.47 3.67
CA ASN A 174 -25.58 -24.15 3.96
C ASN A 174 -26.34 -23.63 2.73
N ARG A 175 -27.50 -22.99 2.95
CA ARG A 175 -28.28 -22.32 1.90
C ARG A 175 -27.45 -21.35 1.06
N LYS A 176 -26.50 -20.61 1.66
CA LYS A 176 -25.64 -19.68 0.91
C LYS A 176 -24.71 -20.40 -0.07
N ALA A 177 -24.25 -21.60 0.26
CA ALA A 177 -23.45 -22.43 -0.64
C ALA A 177 -24.31 -22.92 -1.82
N VAL A 178 -25.52 -23.41 -1.55
CA VAL A 178 -26.48 -23.81 -2.60
C VAL A 178 -26.81 -22.63 -3.51
N GLN A 179 -27.09 -21.45 -2.94
CA GLN A 179 -27.37 -20.23 -3.71
C GLN A 179 -26.19 -19.86 -4.62
N ARG A 180 -24.95 -19.91 -4.10
CA ARG A 180 -23.75 -19.63 -4.88
C ARG A 180 -23.64 -20.60 -6.06
N HIS A 181 -23.82 -21.91 -5.84
CA HIS A 181 -23.75 -22.90 -6.92
C HIS A 181 -24.87 -22.74 -7.94
N MET A 182 -26.09 -22.39 -7.52
CA MET A 182 -27.17 -22.04 -8.44
C MET A 182 -26.79 -20.85 -9.33
N CYS A 183 -26.20 -19.80 -8.76
CA CYS A 183 -25.71 -18.65 -9.53
C CYS A 183 -24.55 -19.02 -10.47
N GLU A 184 -23.59 -19.84 -10.02
CA GLU A 184 -22.48 -20.33 -10.86
C GLU A 184 -22.97 -21.15 -12.06
N MET A 185 -24.05 -21.92 -11.87
CA MET A 185 -24.69 -22.73 -12.92
C MET A 185 -25.77 -21.95 -13.71
N VAL A 186 -25.98 -20.66 -13.39
CA VAL A 186 -26.96 -19.79 -14.04
C VAL A 186 -28.39 -20.35 -14.00
N ILE A 187 -28.77 -20.94 -12.86
CA ILE A 187 -30.12 -21.45 -12.61
C ILE A 187 -30.81 -20.72 -11.47
N GLU A 188 -32.10 -20.44 -11.61
CA GLU A 188 -32.91 -19.80 -10.60
C GLU A 188 -34.29 -20.44 -10.49
N GLY A 189 -34.87 -20.42 -9.28
CA GLY A 189 -36.20 -20.99 -9.06
C GLY A 189 -37.27 -20.18 -9.78
N ILE A 190 -37.97 -20.81 -10.71
CA ILE A 190 -39.03 -20.18 -11.51
C ILE A 190 -40.31 -20.15 -10.66
N SER A 191 -40.57 -19.02 -10.02
CA SER A 191 -41.79 -18.81 -9.23
C SER A 191 -42.44 -17.48 -9.60
N PRO A 192 -43.79 -17.39 -9.65
CA PRO A 192 -44.47 -16.11 -9.80
C PRO A 192 -43.98 -15.16 -8.71
N GLY A 193 -43.47 -14.00 -9.13
CA GLY A 193 -43.08 -12.95 -8.20
C GLY A 193 -44.25 -12.52 -7.31
N PRO A 194 -43.99 -11.85 -6.18
CA PRO A 194 -45.06 -11.28 -5.38
C PRO A 194 -45.95 -10.38 -6.27
N ASN A 195 -47.28 -10.53 -6.15
CA ASN A 195 -48.24 -9.71 -6.88
C ASN A 195 -48.22 -8.26 -6.35
N LEU A 196 -47.20 -7.47 -6.71
CA LEU A 196 -46.99 -6.09 -6.24
C LEU A 196 -48.14 -5.16 -6.65
N TRP A 197 -48.98 -5.56 -7.61
CA TRP A 197 -50.22 -4.86 -7.97
C TRP A 197 -51.40 -5.15 -7.04
N LYS A 198 -51.41 -6.28 -6.31
CA LYS A 198 -52.43 -6.58 -5.31
C LYS A 198 -52.05 -5.89 -4.00
N ARG A 199 -52.58 -4.70 -3.79
CA ARG A 199 -52.36 -3.90 -2.56
C ARG A 199 -52.91 -4.64 -1.34
N THR A 200 -52.06 -4.85 -0.33
CA THR A 200 -52.44 -5.48 0.95
C THR A 200 -53.23 -4.53 1.87
N ARG A 201 -53.03 -3.21 1.73
CA ARG A 201 -53.81 -2.18 2.43
C ARG A 201 -54.67 -1.41 1.41
N LYS A 202 -55.98 -1.31 1.68
CA LYS A 202 -56.94 -0.52 0.88
C LYS A 202 -56.76 0.99 1.05
N GLU A 203 -55.97 1.40 2.04
CA GLU A 203 -55.91 2.77 2.52
C GLU A 203 -54.61 3.45 2.07
N GLU A 204 -54.77 4.71 1.66
CA GLU A 204 -53.74 5.71 1.32
C GLU A 204 -53.17 5.68 -0.11
N ILE A 205 -54.01 6.10 -1.07
CA ILE A 205 -53.48 6.79 -2.26
C ILE A 205 -53.03 8.18 -1.79
N PHE A 206 -51.73 8.38 -1.67
CA PHE A 206 -51.18 9.71 -1.38
C PHE A 206 -51.33 10.58 -2.63
N PRO A 207 -52.01 11.74 -2.55
CA PRO A 207 -52.07 12.67 -3.65
C PRO A 207 -50.66 13.19 -3.97
N TYR A 208 -50.33 13.32 -5.26
CA TYR A 208 -49.04 13.90 -5.68
C TYR A 208 -49.06 15.41 -5.41
N LEU A 209 -48.56 15.82 -4.25
CA LEU A 209 -48.62 17.20 -3.77
C LEU A 209 -47.80 18.19 -4.64
N LEU A 210 -46.89 17.69 -5.47
CA LEU A 210 -46.06 18.49 -6.39
C LEU A 210 -46.70 18.68 -7.78
N ARG A 211 -47.93 18.23 -8.01
CA ARG A 211 -48.58 18.24 -9.34
C ARG A 211 -48.74 19.63 -9.95
N HIS A 212 -48.79 20.66 -9.11
CA HIS A 212 -49.05 22.05 -9.51
C HIS A 212 -47.94 23.02 -9.07
N THR A 213 -46.74 22.51 -8.77
CA THR A 213 -45.62 23.33 -8.28
C THR A 213 -44.57 23.49 -9.38
N THR A 214 -44.26 24.72 -9.76
CA THR A 214 -43.20 25.04 -10.73
C THR A 214 -41.89 25.36 -9.99
N SER A 215 -40.76 24.77 -10.40
CA SER A 215 -39.45 25.07 -9.78
C SER A 215 -39.00 26.48 -10.12
N GLN A 216 -38.77 27.34 -9.12
CA GLN A 216 -38.41 28.75 -9.31
C GLN A 216 -36.95 29.05 -8.93
N TYR A 217 -36.31 28.21 -8.09
CA TYR A 217 -34.95 28.41 -7.61
C TYR A 217 -34.27 27.07 -7.25
N PRO A 218 -32.92 27.03 -7.15
CA PRO A 218 -32.20 25.83 -6.71
C PRO A 218 -32.70 25.35 -5.34
N ASN A 219 -32.88 24.04 -5.15
CA ASN A 219 -33.43 23.41 -3.95
C ASN A 219 -34.92 23.67 -3.65
N HIS A 220 -35.71 24.18 -4.60
CA HIS A 220 -37.14 24.40 -4.43
C HIS A 220 -37.96 23.09 -4.36
N MET A 221 -37.52 22.03 -5.04
CA MET A 221 -38.21 20.75 -5.11
C MET A 221 -37.20 19.63 -4.82
N TRP A 222 -37.55 18.74 -3.88
CA TRP A 222 -36.71 17.59 -3.50
C TRP A 222 -37.44 16.31 -3.88
N GLY A 223 -36.78 15.46 -4.64
CA GLY A 223 -37.24 14.11 -4.96
C GLY A 223 -36.36 13.09 -4.26
N TRP A 224 -36.96 12.04 -3.72
CA TRP A 224 -36.24 10.84 -3.31
C TRP A 224 -36.25 9.91 -4.53
N ILE A 225 -35.12 9.76 -5.21
CA ILE A 225 -34.97 8.69 -6.20
C ILE A 225 -34.63 7.44 -5.40
N LEU A 226 -35.59 6.53 -5.25
CA LEU A 226 -35.22 5.17 -4.88
C LEU A 226 -34.32 4.62 -5.98
N PRO A 227 -33.15 4.05 -5.64
CA PRO A 227 -32.40 3.27 -6.60
C PRO A 227 -33.27 2.07 -6.96
N THR A 228 -33.89 2.11 -8.13
CA THR A 228 -34.42 0.93 -8.79
C THR A 228 -33.22 0.07 -9.16
N PHE A 229 -32.86 -0.86 -8.29
CA PHE A 229 -32.00 -1.97 -8.66
C PHE A 229 -32.75 -2.78 -9.72
N ALA A 230 -32.27 -2.71 -10.96
CA ALA A 230 -32.57 -3.65 -12.03
C ALA A 230 -31.79 -4.94 -11.82
#